data_AF-A0A3V7I816-F1
#
_entry.id   AF-A0A3V7I816-F1
#
_cell.length_a   1.000
_cell.length_b   1.000
_cell.length_c   1.000
_cell.angle_alpha   90.00
_cell.angle_beta   90.00
_cell.angle_gamma   90.00
#
_symmetry.space_group_name_H-M   'P 1'
#
loop_
_entity.id
_entity.type
_entity.pdbx_description
1 polymer ?
#
loop_
_entity_poly.entity_id
_entity_poly.type
_entity_poly.pdbx_seq_one_letter_code
_entity_poly.pdbx_strand_id
1 'polypeptide(L)' 'MEPRKSFIPEPLFLIFVVLSCISLISIMMGWLKPNPIILIGDIIVIGAFLWEQTMKRFKS' A
#
# COMPACT_ATOMS: atom_id res chain seq x y z
N MET A 1 -18.61 -21.31 -0.16
CA MET A 1 -17.25 -20.80 -0.37
C MET A 1 -16.86 -20.02 0.88
N GLU A 2 -16.09 -20.62 1.78
CA GLU A 2 -15.56 -19.93 2.95
C GLU A 2 -14.70 -18.73 2.51
N PRO A 3 -14.80 -17.57 3.18
CA PRO A 3 -13.95 -16.44 2.85
C PRO A 3 -12.52 -16.83 3.19
N ARG A 4 -11.64 -16.81 2.18
CA ARG A 4 -10.21 -17.01 2.38
C ARG A 4 -9.74 -16.06 3.49
N LYS A 5 -9.32 -16.63 4.62
CA LYS A 5 -8.66 -15.93 5.72
C LYS A 5 -7.57 -15.03 5.12
N SER A 6 -7.81 -13.72 5.11
CA SER A 6 -6.78 -12.75 4.72
C SER A 6 -5.64 -12.89 5.74
N PHE A 7 -4.48 -13.31 5.27
CA PHE A 7 -3.33 -13.66 6.12
C PHE A 7 -2.69 -12.43 6.80
N ILE A 8 -3.17 -11.22 6.49
CA ILE A 8 -2.71 -9.95 7.04
C ILE A 8 -3.96 -9.25 7.62
N PRO A 9 -3.96 -8.89 8.91
CA PRO A 9 -5.08 -8.14 9.46
C PRO A 9 -5.14 -6.77 8.78
N GLU A 10 -6.34 -6.34 8.36
CA GLU A 10 -6.60 -5.02 7.75
C GLU A 10 -5.84 -3.85 8.39
N PRO A 11 -5.70 -3.72 9.73
CA PRO A 11 -4.91 -2.65 10.34
C PRO A 11 -3.42 -2.69 9.97
N LEU A 12 -2.80 -3.87 9.84
CA LEU A 12 -1.40 -3.98 9.44
C LEU A 12 -1.20 -3.52 7.99
N PHE A 13 -2.11 -3.88 7.09
CA PHE A 13 -2.04 -3.44 5.70
C PHE A 13 -2.17 -1.92 5.57
N LEU A 14 -3.08 -1.32 6.34
CA LEU A 14 -3.28 0.13 6.37
C LEU A 14 -2.02 0.87 6.86
N ILE A 15 -1.31 0.31 7.86
CA ILE A 15 -0.04 0.85 8.33
C ILE A 15 1.01 0.85 7.21
N PHE A 16 1.12 -0.22 6.42
CA PHE A 16 2.05 -0.26 5.29
C PHE A 16 1.72 0.80 4.24
N VAL A 17 0.44 1.02 3.92
CA VAL A 17 0.01 2.07 2.99
C VAL A 17 0.40 3.46 3.52
N VAL A 18 0.15 3.73 4.80
CA VAL A 18 0.51 5.02 5.41
C VAL A 18 2.03 5.24 5.40
N LEU A 19 2.82 4.21 5.70
CA LEU A 19 4.28 4.28 5.63
C LEU A 19 4.77 4.56 4.21
N SER A 20 4.19 3.92 3.20
CA SER A 20 4.51 4.19 1.79
C SER A 20 4.16 5.62 1.37
N CYS A 21 3.05 6.17 1.85
CA CYS A 21 2.71 7.58 1.63
C CYS A 21 3.74 8.52 2.28
N ILE A 22 4.16 8.25 3.51
CA ILE A 22 5.17 9.06 4.21
C ILE A 22 6.52 8.98 3.50
N SER A 23 6.91 7.79 3.04
CA SER A 23 8.13 7.57 2.23
C SER A 23 8.12 8.46 0.98
N LEU A 24 7.04 8.42 0.19
CA LEU A 24 6.89 9.23 -1.02
C LEU A 24 6.93 10.73 -0.74
N ILE A 25 6.21 11.21 0.28
CA ILE A 25 6.24 12.62 0.68
C ILE A 25 7.65 13.05 1.11
N SER A 26 8.34 12.19 1.86
CA SER A 26 9.71 12.46 2.32
C SER A 26 10.70 12.53 1.15
N ILE A 27 10.51 11.71 0.11
CA ILE A 27 11.28 11.77 -1.13
C ILE A 27 10.97 13.06 -1.89
N MET A 28 9.70 13.45 -2.00
CA MET A 28 9.28 14.69 -2.69
C MET A 28 9.82 15.95 -2.02
N MET A 29 9.84 15.98 -0.68
CA MET A 29 10.41 17.09 0.08
C MET A 29 11.95 17.13 0.04
N GLY A 30 12.59 16.11 -0.54
CA GLY A 30 14.05 15.96 -0.58
C GLY A 30 14.67 15.57 0.76
N TRP A 31 13.85 15.15 1.73
CA TRP A 31 14.30 14.70 3.05
C TRP A 31 14.87 13.29 2.99
N LEU A 32 14.39 12.48 2.04
CA LEU A 32 14.85 11.13 1.79
C LEU A 32 15.39 11.01 0.36
N LYS A 33 16.58 10.44 0.21
CA LYS A 33 17.14 10.16 -1.12
C LYS A 33 16.34 9.01 -1.75
N PRO A 34 15.82 9.17 -2.98
CA PRO A 34 15.02 8.12 -3.61
C PRO A 34 15.86 6.85 -3.76
N ASN A 35 15.39 5.76 -3.15
CA ASN A 35 15.98 4.44 -3.32
C ASN A 35 15.04 3.61 -4.19
N PRO A 36 15.54 3.03 -5.31
CA PRO A 36 14.70 2.26 -6.23
C PRO A 36 13.99 1.08 -5.57
N ILE A 37 14.61 0.44 -4.56
CA ILE A 37 13.99 -0.68 -3.84
C ILE A 37 12.78 -0.21 -3.02
N ILE A 38 12.91 0.93 -2.35
CA ILE A 38 11.84 1.52 -1.54
C ILE A 38 10.69 1.97 -2.44
N LEU A 39 11.00 2.63 -3.56
CA LEU A 39 10.01 3.04 -4.56
C LEU A 39 9.22 1.88 -5.14
N ILE A 40 9.89 0.76 -5.48
CA ILE A 40 9.21 -0.45 -5.96
C ILE A 40 8.28 -1.01 -4.88
N GLY A 41 8.74 -1.05 -3.62
CA GLY A 41 7.91 -1.46 -2.48
C GLY A 41 6.66 -0.59 -2.33
N ASP A 42 6.82 0.73 -2.37
CA ASP A 42 5.72 1.69 -2.23
C ASP A 42 4.70 1.55 -3.36
N ILE A 43 5.15 1.36 -4.60
CA ILE A 43 4.25 1.14 -5.76
C ILE A 43 3.46 -0.17 -5.60
N ILE A 44 4.08 -1.25 -5.14
CA ILE A 44 3.41 -2.55 -4.94
C ILE A 44 2.34 -2.43 -3.86
N VAL A 45 2.66 -1.80 -2.72
CA VAL A 45 1.73 -1.63 -1.59
C VAL A 45 0.54 -0.76 -1.99
N ILE A 46 0.79 0.38 -2.64
CA ILE A 46 -0.28 1.28 -3.10
C ILE A 46 -1.12 0.61 -4.19
N GLY A 47 -0.49 -0.10 -5.13
CA GLY A 47 -1.18 -0.85 -6.18
C GLY A 47 -2.10 -1.94 -5.63
N ALA A 48 -1.65 -2.70 -4.64
CA ALA A 48 -2.46 -3.69 -3.96
C ALA A 48 -3.66 -3.06 -3.23
N PHE A 49 -3.45 -1.91 -2.58
CA PHE A 49 -4.53 -1.17 -1.91
C PHE A 49 -5.57 -0.68 -2.92
N LEU A 50 -5.15 -0.06 -4.01
CA LEU A 50 -6.04 0.42 -5.07
C LEU A 50 -6.84 -0.74 -5.68
N TRP A 51 -6.18 -1.86 -5.97
CA TRP A 51 -6.83 -3.06 -6.49
C TRP A 51 -7.90 -3.60 -5.53
N GLU A 52 -7.61 -3.64 -4.24
CA GLU A 52 -8.57 -4.07 -3.22
C GLU A 52 -9.78 -3.12 -3.16
N GLN A 53 -9.55 -1.80 -3.18
CA GLN A 53 -10.63 -0.80 -3.20
C GLN A 53 -11.47 -0.91 -4.47
N THR A 54 -10.85 -1.14 -5.63
CA THR A 54 -11.54 -1.37 -6.91
C THR A 54 -12.42 -2.61 -6.85
N MET A 55 -11.88 -3.74 -6.37
CA MET A 55 -12.62 -4.99 -6.25
C MET A 55 -13.78 -4.90 -5.25
N LYS A 56 -13.60 -4.13 -4.15
CA LYS A 56 -14.68 -3.80 -3.21
C LYS A 56 -15.78 -2.97 -3.89
N ARG A 57 -15.40 -2.00 -4.73
CA ARG A 57 -16.33 -1.13 -5.47
C ARG A 57 -17.14 -1.86 -6.55
N PHE A 58 -16.58 -2.87 -7.21
CA PHE A 58 -17.28 -3.68 -8.23
C PHE A 58 -18.22 -4.74 -7.64
N LYS A 59 -18.17 -5.01 -6.33
CA LYS A 59 -19.06 -5.95 -5.64
C LYS A 59 -20.25 -5.29 -4.95
N SER A 60 -20.33 -3.96 -4.97
CA SER A 60 -21.47 -3.17 -4.48
C SER A 60 -22.40 -2.80 -5.63
#